data_AF-A0A346NIQ2-F1
#
_entry.id   AF-A0A346NIQ2-F1
#
_cell.length_a   1.000
_cell.length_b   1.000
_cell.length_c   1.000
_cell.angle_alpha   90.00
_cell.angle_beta   90.00
_cell.angle_gamma   90.00
#
_symmetry.space_group_name_H-M   'P 1'
#
loop_
_entity.id
_entity.type
_entity.pdbx_description
1 polymer ?
#
loop_
_entity_poly.entity_id
_entity_poly.type
_entity_poly.pdbx_seq_one_letter_code
_entity_poly.pdbx_strand_id
1 'polypeptide(L)'
;MPPGFTDKQTSSAKMILNAKTGELQDVSSSGESMRDMLSSVLGSNINSLLQQVGQPNLAVSVIAEKGWQTRTCLRDITGVELTVTKVTDNRVWVSYHGGEPGNRLAGVAILERASGWIIKQVLTTELEHTFAGKTIGIRSTQIMAQVADAQETHVPRLRSDWANRWTPLSGGELPDKIVSVSDADKMFGQPHATLEQDEDTLKLSLRHQVSHPARTGVVKISDPVLFDARGEKLTPPMQLGRAYTYGGDEEDALTEATLHFTALGDLTQIARQTASLQATVAWYPDESFIIRLTPDKHQQAHYQKKGVNIHFGPSEDADVYELTFEGKATDRVSPRLADGQPFDIQFRAYPAAPQWLTAEESLVRYRASPRPEAHRMLIRTDRAPAYIDLVVSRSADVAASSRQLTFRTADARRMDPAVKPEVQYLYEGTRQPAPLHALKPTGLDRGQVLLSMLQAQIEACTASLTSSAEEAGTPLIFAAITDNDSFAQPAMLQLQTEDGVRQFFYDLGERTVDLSCTSSAMWQPAELILDEQSPWVVATEDLLNKHHFSTVGELLAHYRMLDAKGRVLSLQTVSEGVALTPSTALDAVIFPDNTLRVAGVPTTIEVIGHDDKPIERQFKVTLPRLAEVGAQ
;
A
#
# COMPACT_ATOMS: atom_id res chain seq x y z
N MET A 1 38.06 -12.57 -25.80
CA MET A 1 37.81 -12.91 -24.38
C MET A 1 36.40 -12.45 -24.05
N PRO A 2 35.50 -13.32 -23.57
CA PRO A 2 34.12 -12.92 -23.33
C PRO A 2 34.06 -11.98 -22.11
N PRO A 3 33.14 -11.00 -22.13
CA PRO A 3 32.96 -10.03 -21.05
C PRO A 3 32.52 -10.73 -19.76
N GLY A 4 33.16 -10.36 -18.65
CA GLY A 4 32.80 -10.85 -17.32
C GLY A 4 31.38 -10.42 -16.96
N PHE A 5 30.54 -11.41 -16.71
CA PHE A 5 29.17 -11.23 -16.23
C PHE A 5 29.21 -10.72 -14.79
N THR A 6 28.93 -9.44 -14.59
CA THR A 6 28.53 -8.87 -13.28
C THR A 6 27.04 -8.59 -13.33
N ASP A 7 26.22 -9.64 -13.26
CA ASP A 7 24.78 -9.49 -13.10
C ASP A 7 24.46 -9.58 -11.60
N LYS A 8 24.18 -8.45 -10.96
CA LYS A 8 23.68 -8.41 -9.58
C LYS A 8 22.18 -8.76 -9.60
N GLN A 9 21.85 -10.04 -9.77
CA GLN A 9 20.48 -10.51 -9.57
C GLN A 9 20.27 -10.87 -8.09
N THR A 10 19.46 -10.07 -7.39
CA THR A 10 18.79 -10.50 -6.15
C THR A 10 17.66 -11.45 -6.51
N SER A 11 17.91 -12.75 -6.49
CA SER A 11 16.86 -13.78 -6.57
C SER A 11 16.53 -14.27 -5.16
N SER A 12 15.28 -14.14 -4.74
CA SER A 12 14.79 -14.87 -3.57
C SER A 12 14.54 -16.31 -3.98
N ALA A 13 15.28 -17.25 -3.40
CA ALA A 13 15.05 -18.68 -3.59
C ALA A 13 14.26 -19.23 -2.40
N LYS A 14 13.09 -19.83 -2.63
CA LYS A 14 12.32 -20.56 -1.63
C LYS A 14 12.88 -21.98 -1.56
N MET A 15 13.39 -22.37 -0.40
CA MET A 15 13.92 -23.71 -0.14
C MET A 15 13.01 -24.46 0.82
N ILE A 16 12.66 -25.70 0.51
CA ILE A 16 11.88 -26.58 1.38
C ILE A 16 12.80 -27.67 1.92
N LEU A 17 12.82 -27.85 3.24
CA LEU A 17 13.67 -28.82 3.93
C LEU A 17 12.79 -29.82 4.69
N ASN A 18 13.20 -31.08 4.73
CA ASN A 18 12.60 -32.07 5.61
C ASN A 18 12.92 -31.72 7.07
N ALA A 19 11.90 -31.43 7.88
CA ALA A 19 12.07 -30.98 9.26
C ALA A 19 12.76 -32.00 10.20
N LYS A 20 12.77 -33.30 9.84
CA LYS A 20 13.41 -34.36 10.64
C LYS A 20 14.84 -34.66 10.20
N THR A 21 15.14 -34.57 8.92
CA THR A 21 16.43 -34.97 8.35
C THR A 21 17.31 -33.81 7.92
N GLY A 22 16.73 -32.61 7.74
CA GLY A 22 17.41 -31.44 7.19
C GLY A 22 17.70 -31.54 5.68
N GLU A 23 17.17 -32.56 5.00
CA GLU A 23 17.37 -32.74 3.55
C GLU A 23 16.57 -31.73 2.74
N LEU A 24 17.21 -31.15 1.72
CA LEU A 24 16.60 -30.23 0.76
C LEU A 24 15.63 -30.99 -0.14
N GLN A 25 14.35 -30.64 -0.03
CA GLN A 25 13.25 -31.23 -0.80
C GLN A 25 12.95 -30.42 -2.07
N ASP A 26 13.08 -29.09 -2.05
CA ASP A 26 12.79 -28.23 -3.21
C ASP A 26 13.52 -26.88 -3.16
N VAL A 27 13.74 -26.25 -4.34
CA VAL A 27 14.28 -24.89 -4.53
C VAL A 27 13.60 -24.21 -5.72
N SER A 28 12.91 -23.08 -5.51
CA SER A 28 12.31 -22.25 -6.56
C SER A 28 12.75 -20.78 -6.48
N SER A 29 12.96 -20.09 -7.60
CA SER A 29 13.37 -18.67 -7.65
C SER A 29 12.52 -17.85 -8.61
N SER A 30 12.25 -16.59 -8.26
CA SER A 30 11.39 -15.65 -8.99
C SER A 30 12.08 -15.04 -10.23
N GLY A 31 11.70 -15.51 -11.43
CA GLY A 31 11.87 -14.80 -12.71
C GLY A 31 13.28 -14.81 -13.32
N GLU A 32 13.43 -15.50 -14.45
CA GLU A 32 14.66 -15.73 -15.24
C GLU A 32 15.78 -16.51 -14.53
N SER A 33 16.07 -17.69 -15.05
CA SER A 33 16.74 -18.69 -14.25
C SER A 33 18.27 -18.64 -14.46
N MET A 34 18.93 -18.16 -13.41
CA MET A 34 20.33 -18.49 -13.12
C MET A 34 20.58 -20.00 -13.23
N ARG A 35 19.53 -20.83 -13.01
CA ARG A 35 19.54 -22.28 -13.21
C ARG A 35 19.73 -22.68 -14.68
N ASP A 36 19.06 -22.07 -15.63
CA ASP A 36 19.13 -22.37 -17.07
C ASP A 36 20.46 -21.87 -17.62
N MET A 37 20.88 -20.67 -17.20
CA MET A 37 22.18 -20.11 -17.55
C MET A 37 23.33 -20.99 -17.03
N LEU A 38 23.32 -21.38 -15.75
CA LEU A 38 24.33 -22.27 -15.17
C LEU A 38 24.19 -23.71 -15.68
N SER A 39 23.00 -24.18 -16.03
CA SER A 39 22.80 -25.53 -16.60
C SER A 39 23.45 -25.65 -17.97
N SER A 40 23.50 -24.56 -18.74
CA SER A 40 24.18 -24.51 -20.03
C SER A 40 25.71 -24.66 -19.92
N VAL A 41 26.28 -24.36 -18.74
CA VAL A 41 27.72 -24.42 -18.45
C VAL A 41 28.10 -25.66 -17.62
N LEU A 42 27.23 -26.07 -16.69
CA LEU A 42 27.50 -27.09 -15.66
C LEU A 42 26.70 -28.40 -15.83
N GLY A 43 25.73 -28.43 -16.74
CA GLY A 43 24.87 -29.61 -16.98
C GLY A 43 24.17 -30.10 -15.70
N SER A 44 24.07 -31.43 -15.54
CA SER A 44 23.40 -32.06 -14.39
C SER A 44 24.06 -31.80 -13.02
N ASN A 45 25.32 -31.29 -13.00
CA ASN A 45 26.07 -31.02 -11.76
C ASN A 45 25.60 -29.74 -11.03
N ILE A 46 24.76 -28.92 -11.68
CA ILE A 46 24.16 -27.75 -11.04
C ILE A 46 23.37 -28.12 -9.78
N ASN A 47 22.74 -29.29 -9.76
CA ASN A 47 21.96 -29.74 -8.60
C ASN A 47 22.87 -30.02 -7.39
N SER A 48 24.06 -30.57 -7.60
CA SER A 48 25.06 -30.78 -6.53
C SER A 48 25.58 -29.46 -5.98
N LEU A 49 25.82 -28.49 -6.86
CA LEU A 49 26.33 -27.17 -6.48
C LEU A 49 25.26 -26.34 -5.77
N LEU A 50 24.01 -26.38 -6.25
CA LEU A 50 22.86 -25.78 -5.57
C LEU A 50 22.53 -26.49 -4.24
N GLN A 51 22.71 -27.81 -4.15
CA GLN A 51 22.59 -28.55 -2.89
C GLN A 51 23.67 -28.12 -1.89
N GLN A 52 24.94 -28.02 -2.28
CA GLN A 52 26.01 -27.53 -1.40
C GLN A 52 25.78 -26.08 -0.93
N VAL A 53 25.26 -25.24 -1.83
CA VAL A 53 24.86 -23.85 -1.55
C VAL A 53 23.66 -23.81 -0.59
N GLY A 54 22.69 -24.72 -0.73
CA GLY A 54 21.45 -24.77 0.05
C GLY A 54 21.48 -25.59 1.34
N GLN A 55 22.57 -26.29 1.67
CA GLN A 55 22.60 -27.12 2.88
C GLN A 55 22.67 -26.25 4.16
N PRO A 56 21.67 -26.35 5.05
CA PRO A 56 21.47 -25.41 6.17
C PRO A 56 22.32 -25.69 7.41
N ASN A 57 23.36 -26.54 7.34
CA ASN A 57 23.99 -27.07 8.55
C ASN A 57 25.43 -26.60 8.75
N LEU A 58 25.70 -26.05 9.94
CA LEU A 58 27.03 -26.09 10.55
C LEU A 58 27.19 -27.48 11.17
N ALA A 59 27.62 -28.47 10.39
CA ALA A 59 27.79 -29.86 10.84
C ALA A 59 29.03 -30.02 11.76
N VAL A 60 29.08 -29.26 12.85
CA VAL A 60 30.21 -29.17 13.78
C VAL A 60 29.66 -29.11 15.20
N SER A 61 30.24 -29.91 16.09
CA SER A 61 29.91 -29.84 17.52
C SER A 61 30.37 -28.50 18.09
N VAL A 62 29.45 -27.69 18.62
CA VAL A 62 29.75 -26.39 19.23
C VAL A 62 29.60 -26.50 20.74
N ILE A 63 30.65 -26.17 21.50
CA ILE A 63 30.54 -26.03 22.95
C ILE A 63 29.97 -24.65 23.24
N ALA A 64 28.82 -24.58 23.90
CA ALA A 64 28.11 -23.34 24.21
C ALA A 64 28.78 -22.53 25.33
N GLU A 65 30.03 -22.12 25.11
CA GLU A 65 30.83 -21.29 26.01
C GLU A 65 31.38 -20.09 25.24
N LYS A 66 31.18 -18.87 25.78
CA LYS A 66 31.66 -17.65 25.13
C LYS A 66 33.19 -17.69 25.03
N GLY A 67 33.71 -17.44 23.83
CA GLY A 67 35.14 -17.49 23.53
C GLY A 67 35.64 -18.88 23.18
N TRP A 68 34.80 -19.92 23.20
CA TRP A 68 35.19 -21.22 22.70
C TRP A 68 35.50 -21.16 21.20
N GLN A 69 36.59 -21.81 20.80
CA GLN A 69 37.07 -21.83 19.42
C GLN A 69 37.39 -23.26 18.97
N THR A 70 37.16 -23.54 17.69
CA THR A 70 37.63 -24.76 17.05
C THR A 70 38.05 -24.48 15.61
N ARG A 71 38.93 -25.34 15.07
CA ARG A 71 39.28 -25.36 13.66
C ARG A 71 38.66 -26.59 13.02
N THR A 72 37.95 -26.39 11.92
CA THR A 72 37.12 -27.43 11.30
C THR A 72 37.12 -27.32 9.77
N CYS A 73 36.49 -28.30 9.12
CA CYS A 73 36.10 -28.24 7.72
C CYS A 73 34.61 -27.88 7.64
N LEU A 74 34.26 -26.88 6.82
CA LEU A 74 32.89 -26.49 6.57
C LEU A 74 32.69 -26.34 5.05
N ARG A 75 31.71 -27.04 4.49
CA ARG A 75 31.43 -27.05 3.02
C ARG A 75 32.69 -27.29 2.18
N ASP A 76 33.45 -28.32 2.55
CA ASP A 76 34.72 -28.72 1.91
C ASP A 76 35.85 -27.67 1.99
N ILE A 77 35.64 -26.55 2.68
CA ILE A 77 36.67 -25.55 2.98
C ILE A 77 37.33 -25.94 4.31
N THR A 78 38.60 -26.32 4.23
CA THR A 78 39.40 -26.69 5.40
C THR A 78 39.97 -25.47 6.11
N GLY A 79 40.35 -25.66 7.38
CA GLY A 79 41.04 -24.64 8.15
C GLY A 79 40.14 -23.48 8.59
N VAL A 80 38.82 -23.68 8.61
CA VAL A 80 37.85 -22.69 9.08
C VAL A 80 37.90 -22.61 10.60
N GLU A 81 38.14 -21.41 11.11
CA GLU A 81 38.05 -21.10 12.53
C GLU A 81 36.61 -20.73 12.86
N LEU A 82 36.03 -21.40 13.85
CA LEU A 82 34.71 -21.14 14.39
C LEU A 82 34.86 -20.68 15.84
N THR A 83 34.25 -19.54 16.17
CA THR A 83 34.27 -18.93 17.50
C THR A 83 32.86 -18.72 18.02
N VAL A 84 32.61 -19.07 19.28
CA VAL A 84 31.35 -18.74 19.99
C VAL A 84 31.47 -17.33 20.56
N THR A 85 30.63 -16.43 20.07
CA THR A 85 30.71 -14.99 20.39
C THR A 85 29.78 -14.57 21.53
N LYS A 86 28.67 -15.29 21.72
CA LYS A 86 27.68 -15.05 22.78
C LYS A 86 26.90 -16.34 23.07
N VAL A 87 26.52 -16.49 24.33
CA VAL A 87 25.65 -17.58 24.79
C VAL A 87 24.56 -16.96 25.67
N THR A 88 23.33 -17.45 25.50
CA THR A 88 22.17 -17.14 26.34
C THR A 88 21.48 -18.46 26.71
N ASP A 89 20.41 -18.38 27.50
CA ASP A 89 19.68 -19.58 27.91
C ASP A 89 19.10 -20.38 26.73
N ASN A 90 18.70 -19.69 25.65
CA ASN A 90 18.04 -20.31 24.50
C ASN A 90 18.84 -20.26 23.19
N ARG A 91 19.93 -19.47 23.11
CA ARG A 91 20.65 -19.23 21.85
C ARG A 91 22.17 -19.20 22.01
N VAL A 92 22.86 -19.63 20.96
CA VAL A 92 24.32 -19.57 20.80
C VAL A 92 24.64 -18.80 19.52
N TRP A 93 25.52 -17.81 19.59
CA TRP A 93 25.99 -17.06 18.43
C TRP A 93 27.40 -17.51 18.06
N VAL A 94 27.59 -17.82 16.79
CA VAL A 94 28.88 -18.26 16.25
C VAL A 94 29.31 -17.37 15.10
N SER A 95 30.61 -17.08 15.04
CA SER A 95 31.27 -16.51 13.86
C SER A 95 32.24 -17.52 13.32
N TYR A 96 32.33 -17.64 12.00
CA TYR A 96 33.27 -18.56 11.38
C TYR A 96 33.87 -17.94 10.13
N HIS A 97 35.15 -18.20 9.90
CA HIS A 97 35.89 -17.73 8.73
C HIS A 97 37.10 -18.60 8.47
N GLY A 98 37.52 -18.71 7.22
CA GLY A 98 38.76 -19.39 6.84
C GLY A 98 38.72 -19.91 5.42
N GLY A 99 39.72 -20.72 5.09
CA GLY A 99 40.02 -21.14 3.72
C GLY A 99 41.03 -20.22 3.03
N GLU A 100 41.31 -20.54 1.78
CA GLU A 100 42.33 -19.90 0.95
C GLU A 100 41.66 -19.06 -0.16
N PRO A 101 42.35 -18.09 -0.78
CA PRO A 101 41.83 -17.40 -1.96
C PRO A 101 41.31 -18.38 -3.01
N GLY A 102 40.11 -18.12 -3.54
CA GLY A 102 39.42 -19.04 -4.44
C GLY A 102 38.64 -20.17 -3.75
N ASN A 103 38.92 -20.52 -2.49
CA ASN A 103 38.15 -21.51 -1.72
C ASN A 103 38.08 -21.11 -0.24
N ARG A 104 37.24 -20.12 0.06
CA ARG A 104 37.10 -19.52 1.39
C ARG A 104 35.68 -19.17 1.74
N LEU A 105 35.41 -19.10 3.04
CA LEU A 105 34.12 -18.72 3.57
C LEU A 105 34.23 -17.79 4.77
N ALA A 106 33.18 -17.03 5.00
CA ALA A 106 32.99 -16.22 6.19
C ALA A 106 31.52 -16.08 6.52
N GLY A 107 31.16 -16.15 7.79
CA GLY A 107 29.76 -16.01 8.18
C GLY A 107 29.56 -15.82 9.67
N VAL A 108 28.29 -15.69 10.01
CA VAL A 108 27.77 -15.65 11.38
C VAL A 108 26.46 -16.43 11.42
N ALA A 109 26.21 -17.10 12.54
CA ALA A 109 24.95 -17.82 12.75
C ALA A 109 24.45 -17.71 14.19
N ILE A 110 23.13 -17.82 14.33
CA ILE A 110 22.39 -17.94 15.57
C ILE A 110 21.83 -19.36 15.61
N LEU A 111 22.21 -20.11 16.64
CA LEU A 111 21.76 -21.48 16.87
C LEU A 111 20.79 -21.51 18.05
N GLU A 112 19.73 -22.32 17.94
CA GLU A 112 18.92 -22.68 19.09
C GLU A 112 19.71 -23.61 20.00
N ARG A 113 19.83 -23.27 21.28
CA ARG A 113 20.69 -24.01 22.22
C ARG A 113 20.18 -25.42 22.49
N ALA A 114 18.86 -25.62 22.53
CA ALA A 114 18.25 -26.91 22.87
C ALA A 114 18.42 -27.95 21.75
N SER A 115 18.35 -27.52 20.49
CA SER A 115 18.31 -28.42 19.34
C SER A 115 19.54 -28.33 18.43
N GLY A 116 20.31 -27.23 18.51
CA GLY A 116 21.40 -26.93 17.59
C GLY A 116 20.94 -26.40 16.23
N TRP A 117 19.63 -26.24 15.99
CA TRP A 117 19.11 -25.74 14.71
C TRP A 117 19.53 -24.29 14.45
N ILE A 118 19.79 -23.99 13.17
CA ILE A 118 20.06 -22.63 12.74
C ILE A 118 18.76 -21.82 12.78
N ILE A 119 18.72 -20.82 13.65
CA ILE A 119 17.65 -19.80 13.68
C ILE A 119 17.91 -18.77 12.57
N LYS A 120 19.18 -18.39 12.38
CA LYS A 120 19.56 -17.41 11.35
C LYS A 120 21.02 -17.54 11.00
N GLN A 121 21.38 -17.39 9.74
CA GLN A 121 22.74 -17.45 9.24
C GLN A 121 22.95 -16.42 8.13
N VAL A 122 24.12 -15.81 8.13
CA VAL A 122 24.64 -15.04 7.00
C VAL A 122 25.98 -15.65 6.63
N LEU A 123 26.11 -16.10 5.38
CA LEU A 123 27.27 -16.81 4.88
C LEU A 123 27.70 -16.22 3.55
N THR A 124 28.97 -15.84 3.43
CA THR A 124 29.62 -15.52 2.17
C THR A 124 30.61 -16.63 1.82
N THR A 125 30.54 -17.14 0.60
CA THR A 125 31.46 -18.14 0.04
C THR A 125 32.11 -17.61 -1.22
N GLU A 126 33.38 -17.94 -1.40
CA GLU A 126 34.14 -17.80 -2.65
C GLU A 126 34.69 -19.18 -2.98
N LEU A 127 34.22 -19.75 -4.09
CA LEU A 127 34.52 -21.11 -4.54
C LEU A 127 35.00 -21.07 -5.99
N GLU A 128 36.14 -21.70 -6.26
CA GLU A 128 36.68 -21.89 -7.58
C GLU A 128 36.51 -23.36 -7.98
N HIS A 129 35.78 -23.58 -9.07
CA HIS A 129 35.60 -24.90 -9.63
C HIS A 129 36.25 -24.95 -11.01
N THR A 130 37.10 -25.96 -11.22
CA THR A 130 37.69 -26.23 -12.53
C THR A 130 36.86 -27.30 -13.24
N PHE A 131 36.27 -26.94 -14.38
CA PHE A 131 35.52 -27.86 -15.23
C PHE A 131 36.06 -27.82 -16.66
N ALA A 132 36.38 -28.98 -17.23
CA ALA A 132 36.91 -29.12 -18.59
C ALA A 132 38.10 -28.18 -18.91
N GLY A 133 39.00 -27.97 -17.94
CA GLY A 133 40.16 -27.09 -18.08
C GLY A 133 39.88 -25.58 -17.96
N LYS A 134 38.64 -25.18 -17.65
CA LYS A 134 38.26 -23.80 -17.36
C LYS A 134 37.92 -23.65 -15.88
N THR A 135 38.54 -22.68 -15.21
CA THR A 135 38.20 -22.31 -13.83
C THR A 135 37.06 -21.29 -13.84
N ILE A 136 36.00 -21.58 -13.08
CA ILE A 136 34.91 -20.66 -12.79
C ILE A 136 34.97 -20.26 -11.31
N GLY A 137 34.88 -18.97 -11.03
CA GLY A 137 34.76 -18.46 -9.67
C GLY A 137 33.29 -18.17 -9.35
N ILE A 138 32.77 -18.74 -8.27
CA ILE A 138 31.44 -18.50 -7.75
C ILE A 138 31.58 -17.79 -6.41
N ARG A 139 31.11 -16.55 -6.35
CA ARG A 139 31.00 -15.78 -5.12
C ARG A 139 29.53 -15.59 -4.76
N SER A 140 29.14 -15.99 -3.57
CA SER A 140 27.74 -15.91 -3.13
C SER A 140 27.65 -15.42 -1.70
N THR A 141 26.63 -14.61 -1.40
CA THR A 141 26.25 -14.27 -0.03
C THR A 141 24.81 -14.66 0.20
N GLN A 142 24.59 -15.47 1.23
CA GLN A 142 23.34 -16.12 1.55
C GLN A 142 22.87 -15.66 2.92
N ILE A 143 21.58 -15.36 3.02
CA ILE A 143 20.91 -15.13 4.30
C ILE A 143 19.88 -16.23 4.44
N MET A 144 20.00 -17.01 5.49
CA MET A 144 19.01 -17.98 5.91
C MET A 144 18.42 -17.52 7.23
N ALA A 145 17.10 -17.57 7.36
CA ALA A 145 16.42 -17.25 8.59
C ALA A 145 15.25 -18.21 8.77
N GLN A 146 15.05 -18.67 10.00
CA GLN A 146 13.80 -19.30 10.38
C GLN A 146 12.69 -18.29 10.15
N VAL A 147 11.73 -18.71 9.34
CA VAL A 147 10.58 -17.92 8.98
C VAL A 147 9.61 -17.97 10.17
N ALA A 148 9.33 -16.81 10.75
CA ALA A 148 8.43 -16.65 11.90
C ALA A 148 7.38 -15.58 11.60
N ASP A 149 6.21 -15.69 12.24
CA ASP A 149 5.11 -14.75 12.03
C ASP A 149 5.49 -13.30 12.38
N ALA A 150 4.99 -12.38 11.57
CA ALA A 150 5.19 -10.93 11.65
C ALA A 150 6.67 -10.48 11.65
N GLN A 151 7.60 -11.34 11.19
CA GLN A 151 9.02 -11.01 11.05
C GLN A 151 9.36 -10.65 9.61
N GLU A 152 10.43 -9.86 9.46
CA GLU A 152 10.95 -9.46 8.15
C GLU A 152 11.56 -10.68 7.44
N THR A 153 10.84 -11.20 6.44
CA THR A 153 11.27 -12.31 5.58
C THR A 153 12.02 -11.84 4.34
N HIS A 154 11.92 -10.55 4.00
CA HIS A 154 12.60 -9.95 2.87
C HIS A 154 14.07 -9.65 3.19
N VAL A 155 14.97 -10.01 2.27
CA VAL A 155 16.33 -9.46 2.25
C VAL A 155 16.22 -8.09 1.60
N PRO A 156 16.25 -6.97 2.36
CA PRO A 156 16.11 -5.66 1.75
C PRO A 156 17.17 -5.51 0.66
N ARG A 157 16.80 -4.85 -0.44
CA ARG A 157 17.79 -4.30 -1.38
C ARG A 157 18.79 -3.53 -0.55
N LEU A 158 19.99 -4.10 -0.41
CA LEU A 158 21.09 -3.45 0.27
C LEU A 158 21.30 -2.17 -0.51
N ARG A 159 21.05 -1.03 0.14
CA ARG A 159 21.43 0.30 -0.35
C ARG A 159 22.95 0.32 -0.45
N SER A 160 23.46 -0.24 -1.54
CA SER A 160 24.88 -0.39 -1.88
C SER A 160 25.59 0.96 -1.97
N ASP A 161 24.82 2.05 -2.05
CA ASP A 161 25.29 3.42 -2.03
C ASP A 161 25.87 3.85 -0.67
N TRP A 162 25.48 3.23 0.46
CA TRP A 162 25.92 3.68 1.81
C TRP A 162 26.96 2.75 2.47
N ALA A 163 27.23 1.60 1.86
CA ALA A 163 28.14 0.57 2.36
C ALA A 163 29.58 0.82 1.91
N ASN A 164 30.51 1.08 2.83
CA ASN A 164 31.92 1.47 2.59
C ASN A 164 32.13 2.58 1.54
N ARG A 165 31.12 3.36 1.19
CA ARG A 165 31.29 4.63 0.48
C ARG A 165 31.13 5.76 1.48
N TRP A 166 31.95 6.77 1.32
CA TRP A 166 31.75 8.03 2.04
C TRP A 166 30.54 8.71 1.43
N THR A 167 29.48 8.87 2.24
CA THR A 167 28.26 9.56 1.86
C THR A 167 28.29 10.95 2.46
N PRO A 168 28.33 12.01 1.64
CA PRO A 168 28.31 13.37 2.15
C PRO A 168 26.93 13.68 2.73
N LEU A 169 26.91 14.27 3.92
CA LEU A 169 25.73 14.80 4.58
C LEU A 169 25.95 16.29 4.81
N SER A 170 25.04 17.11 4.30
CA SER A 170 24.88 18.47 4.83
C SER A 170 24.45 18.29 6.27
N GLY A 171 25.18 18.86 7.23
CA GLY A 171 24.91 18.71 8.66
C GLY A 171 23.62 19.39 9.12
N GLY A 172 22.58 19.43 8.28
CA GLY A 172 21.39 20.26 8.37
C GLY A 172 20.74 20.34 9.73
N GLU A 173 19.96 21.39 9.92
CA GLU A 173 19.39 21.78 11.22
C GLU A 173 18.69 20.61 11.91
N LEU A 174 18.80 20.58 13.24
CA LEU A 174 17.98 19.69 14.04
C LEU A 174 16.52 20.01 13.76
N PRO A 175 15.63 18.99 13.68
CA PRO A 175 14.21 19.28 13.57
C PRO A 175 13.79 20.13 14.77
N ASP A 176 13.21 21.31 14.52
CA ASP A 176 12.70 22.23 15.55
C ASP A 176 11.72 21.54 16.51
N LYS A 177 11.01 20.53 16.00
CA LYS A 177 10.12 19.66 16.77
C LYS A 177 10.08 18.27 16.16
N ILE A 178 10.21 17.25 17.01
CA ILE A 178 9.86 15.88 16.64
C ILE A 178 8.35 15.76 16.78
N VAL A 179 7.62 15.67 15.66
CA VAL A 179 6.18 15.43 15.66
C VAL A 179 5.93 13.93 15.69
N SER A 180 5.45 13.42 16.82
CA SER A 180 4.97 12.04 16.96
C SER A 180 3.45 12.03 17.09
N VAL A 181 2.81 11.01 16.51
CA VAL A 181 1.40 10.73 16.80
C VAL A 181 1.28 10.29 18.25
N SER A 182 0.42 10.96 19.02
CA SER A 182 0.20 10.67 20.44
C SER A 182 -1.22 10.15 20.73
N ASP A 183 -2.08 10.12 19.71
CA ASP A 183 -3.50 9.84 19.84
C ASP A 183 -3.86 8.56 19.09
N ALA A 184 -4.33 7.56 19.83
CA ALA A 184 -4.74 6.28 19.28
C ALA A 184 -5.95 6.42 18.35
N ASP A 185 -6.82 7.41 18.56
CA ASP A 185 -7.97 7.61 17.68
C ASP A 185 -7.56 8.16 16.31
N LYS A 186 -6.37 8.77 16.16
CA LYS A 186 -5.84 9.09 14.82
C LYS A 186 -5.33 7.85 14.07
N MET A 187 -4.85 6.86 14.82
CA MET A 187 -4.40 5.58 14.27
C MET A 187 -5.57 4.64 13.94
N PHE A 188 -6.68 4.75 14.67
CA PHE A 188 -7.81 3.82 14.59
C PHE A 188 -9.18 4.47 14.38
N GLY A 189 -9.25 5.77 14.06
CA GLY A 189 -10.49 6.56 14.07
C GLY A 189 -11.39 6.33 12.87
N GLN A 190 -10.81 5.98 11.72
CA GLN A 190 -11.53 5.44 10.56
C GLN A 190 -10.63 4.42 9.84
N PRO A 191 -10.35 3.27 10.45
CA PRO A 191 -9.49 2.28 9.85
C PRO A 191 -10.26 1.64 8.70
N HIS A 192 -10.05 2.13 7.49
CA HIS A 192 -10.38 1.39 6.28
C HIS A 192 -9.42 0.20 6.22
N ALA A 193 -9.79 -0.86 6.97
CA ALA A 193 -9.11 -2.13 6.97
C ALA A 193 -9.58 -2.90 5.74
N THR A 194 -8.81 -2.86 4.67
CA THR A 194 -9.12 -3.56 3.42
C THR A 194 -8.29 -4.83 3.30
N LEU A 195 -8.90 -5.82 2.66
CA LEU A 195 -8.28 -7.09 2.31
C LEU A 195 -8.30 -7.20 0.79
N GLU A 196 -7.15 -7.19 0.16
CA GLU A 196 -7.01 -7.33 -1.29
C GLU A 196 -6.36 -8.67 -1.62
N GLN A 197 -6.88 -9.35 -2.64
CA GLN A 197 -6.21 -10.54 -3.15
C GLN A 197 -5.09 -10.12 -4.10
N ASP A 198 -3.89 -10.66 -3.90
CA ASP A 198 -2.76 -10.51 -4.80
C ASP A 198 -2.17 -11.89 -5.12
N GLU A 199 -2.53 -12.42 -6.29
CA GLU A 199 -2.23 -13.79 -6.75
C GLU A 199 -2.56 -14.88 -5.70
N ASP A 200 -1.53 -15.43 -5.05
CA ASP A 200 -1.56 -16.47 -4.02
C ASP A 200 -1.40 -15.91 -2.59
N THR A 201 -1.57 -14.60 -2.41
CA THR A 201 -1.47 -13.91 -1.12
C THR A 201 -2.67 -13.02 -0.85
N LEU A 202 -2.82 -12.61 0.41
CA LEU A 202 -3.78 -11.59 0.81
C LEU A 202 -3.04 -10.39 1.37
N LYS A 203 -3.31 -9.22 0.82
CA LYS A 203 -2.76 -7.94 1.26
C LYS A 203 -3.73 -7.28 2.24
N LEU A 204 -3.25 -7.02 3.45
CA LEU A 204 -3.94 -6.30 4.50
C LEU A 204 -3.50 -4.85 4.46
N SER A 205 -4.45 -3.93 4.32
CA SER A 205 -4.18 -2.49 4.26
C SER A 205 -4.99 -1.76 5.31
N LEU A 206 -4.36 -0.83 6.01
CA LEU A 206 -4.94 -0.06 7.11
C LEU A 206 -4.58 1.41 6.96
N ARG A 207 -5.58 2.24 6.65
CA ARG A 207 -5.41 3.69 6.53
C ARG A 207 -5.53 4.39 7.89
N HIS A 208 -4.68 5.39 8.12
CA HIS A 208 -4.58 6.19 9.33
C HIS A 208 -4.73 7.68 9.01
N GLN A 209 -5.40 8.43 9.87
CA GLN A 209 -5.63 9.88 9.72
C GLN A 209 -4.53 10.68 10.41
N VAL A 210 -3.36 10.72 9.80
CA VAL A 210 -2.13 11.28 10.39
C VAL A 210 -1.40 12.14 9.37
N SER A 211 -1.13 13.39 9.74
CA SER A 211 -0.52 14.35 8.82
C SER A 211 0.87 13.91 8.35
N HIS A 212 1.19 14.22 7.09
CA HIS A 212 2.39 13.77 6.37
C HIS A 212 3.77 14.04 7.02
N PRO A 213 3.98 15.03 7.94
CA PRO A 213 5.25 15.14 8.67
C PRO A 213 5.28 14.33 9.98
N ALA A 214 4.17 13.72 10.41
CA ALA A 214 4.08 13.03 11.69
C ALA A 214 4.73 11.64 11.64
N ARG A 215 5.49 11.33 12.69
CA ARG A 215 6.00 9.99 12.94
C ARG A 215 4.92 9.13 13.57
N THR A 216 4.50 8.11 12.83
CA THR A 216 3.31 7.31 13.13
C THR A 216 3.57 6.15 14.09
N GLY A 217 4.82 5.86 14.44
CA GLY A 217 5.14 4.70 15.27
C GLY A 217 5.18 3.40 14.48
N VAL A 218 5.13 2.28 15.20
CA VAL A 218 5.06 0.94 14.62
C VAL A 218 3.67 0.35 14.87
N VAL A 219 3.05 -0.13 13.80
CA VAL A 219 1.85 -0.96 13.87
C VAL A 219 2.27 -2.43 13.73
N LYS A 220 1.75 -3.27 14.62
CA LYS A 220 1.88 -4.73 14.52
C LYS A 220 0.51 -5.33 14.31
N ILE A 221 0.43 -6.30 13.41
CA ILE A 221 -0.74 -7.12 13.17
C ILE A 221 -0.39 -8.54 13.62
N SER A 222 -1.26 -9.18 14.41
CA SER A 222 -1.07 -10.54 14.91
C SER A 222 -2.36 -11.34 14.90
N ASP A 223 -2.22 -12.66 15.02
CA ASP A 223 -3.31 -13.62 15.20
C ASP A 223 -4.38 -13.54 14.08
N PRO A 224 -3.99 -13.59 12.79
CA PRO A 224 -4.94 -13.52 11.69
C PRO A 224 -5.87 -14.74 11.69
N VAL A 225 -7.17 -14.50 11.54
CA VAL A 225 -8.20 -15.52 11.36
C VAL A 225 -9.03 -15.17 10.13
N LEU A 226 -9.09 -16.10 9.18
CA LEU A 226 -9.82 -15.94 7.92
C LEU A 226 -11.26 -16.43 8.03
N PHE A 227 -12.16 -15.76 7.32
CA PHE A 227 -13.57 -16.14 7.22
C PHE A 227 -14.05 -16.04 5.76
N ASP A 228 -14.92 -16.96 5.37
CA ASP A 228 -15.64 -16.88 4.09
C ASP A 228 -16.82 -15.91 4.14
N ALA A 229 -17.53 -15.76 3.02
CA ALA A 229 -18.70 -14.87 2.91
C ALA A 229 -19.90 -15.29 3.79
N ARG A 230 -19.90 -16.53 4.31
CA ARG A 230 -20.94 -17.04 5.23
C ARG A 230 -20.54 -16.83 6.70
N GLY A 231 -19.33 -16.34 6.95
CA GLY A 231 -18.76 -16.21 8.30
C GLY A 231 -18.15 -17.51 8.83
N GLU A 232 -17.96 -18.53 7.99
CA GLU A 232 -17.30 -19.76 8.38
C GLU A 232 -15.79 -19.58 8.43
N LYS A 233 -15.15 -20.11 9.47
CA LYS A 233 -13.72 -19.95 9.70
C LYS A 233 -12.91 -20.80 8.70
N LEU A 234 -12.00 -20.15 7.99
CA LEU A 234 -11.01 -20.80 7.14
C LEU A 234 -9.71 -21.02 7.94
N THR A 235 -9.13 -22.22 7.85
CA THR A 235 -7.92 -22.61 8.60
C THR A 235 -6.76 -23.10 7.71
N PRO A 236 -6.41 -22.38 6.63
CA PRO A 236 -5.23 -22.75 5.85
C PRO A 236 -3.95 -22.52 6.68
N PRO A 237 -2.90 -23.33 6.47
CA PRO A 237 -1.56 -22.97 6.90
C PRO A 237 -1.19 -21.62 6.28
N MET A 238 -0.96 -20.63 7.13
CA MET A 238 -0.74 -19.25 6.73
C MET A 238 0.39 -18.64 7.56
N GLN A 239 0.97 -17.57 7.05
CA GLN A 239 2.00 -16.82 7.72
C GLN A 239 1.84 -15.34 7.41
N LEU A 240 1.86 -14.51 8.46
CA LEU A 240 1.74 -13.07 8.30
C LEU A 240 3.13 -12.44 8.17
N GLY A 241 3.32 -11.65 7.11
CA GLY A 241 4.49 -10.81 6.93
C GLY A 241 4.51 -9.64 7.92
N ARG A 242 5.69 -9.03 8.09
CA ARG A 242 5.81 -7.81 8.89
C ARG A 242 4.95 -6.69 8.30
N ALA A 243 4.24 -5.96 9.17
CA ALA A 243 3.52 -4.75 8.80
C ALA A 243 4.49 -3.56 8.63
N TYR A 244 4.28 -2.76 7.59
CA TYR A 244 5.03 -1.55 7.28
C TYR A 244 4.10 -0.36 7.16
N THR A 245 4.40 0.72 7.87
CA THR A 245 3.69 1.99 7.78
C THR A 245 4.50 2.97 6.93
N TYR A 246 3.85 3.58 5.94
CA TYR A 246 4.42 4.62 5.10
C TYR A 246 3.47 5.82 5.01
N GLY A 247 4.02 7.00 4.74
CA GLY A 247 3.23 8.20 4.49
C GLY A 247 2.52 8.09 3.13
N GLY A 248 1.22 8.38 3.11
CA GLY A 248 0.43 8.48 1.89
C GLY A 248 0.45 9.90 1.31
N ASP A 249 -0.30 10.08 0.22
CA ASP A 249 -0.64 11.40 -0.33
C ASP A 249 -1.70 12.07 0.57
N GLU A 250 -1.61 13.38 0.77
CA GLU A 250 -2.59 14.22 1.50
C GLU A 250 -3.02 13.73 2.91
N GLU A 251 -2.20 14.02 3.93
CA GLU A 251 -2.53 13.88 5.37
C GLU A 251 -2.96 12.48 5.88
N ASP A 252 -2.67 11.42 5.13
CA ASP A 252 -2.89 10.03 5.53
C ASP A 252 -1.57 9.25 5.65
N ALA A 253 -1.58 8.19 6.48
CA ALA A 253 -0.58 7.13 6.42
C ALA A 253 -1.25 5.78 6.17
N LEU A 254 -0.50 4.86 5.57
CA LEU A 254 -0.98 3.54 5.22
C LEU A 254 -0.06 2.49 5.83
N THR A 255 -0.65 1.57 6.59
CA THR A 255 0.03 0.36 7.06
C THR A 255 -0.39 -0.81 6.20
N GLU A 256 0.59 -1.55 5.66
CA GLU A 256 0.34 -2.76 4.88
C GLU A 256 1.07 -3.97 5.46
N ALA A 257 0.45 -5.14 5.33
CA ALA A 257 1.07 -6.44 5.60
C ALA A 257 0.57 -7.47 4.59
N THR A 258 1.40 -8.46 4.26
CA THR A 258 1.03 -9.55 3.36
C THR A 258 0.85 -10.84 4.14
N LEU A 259 -0.28 -11.51 3.97
CA LEU A 259 -0.53 -12.86 4.46
C LEU A 259 -0.22 -13.86 3.35
N HIS A 260 0.74 -14.75 3.60
CA HIS A 260 1.14 -15.81 2.67
C HIS A 260 0.52 -17.13 3.10
N PHE A 261 0.01 -17.90 2.13
CA PHE A 261 -0.37 -19.28 2.40
C PHE A 261 0.86 -20.20 2.28
N THR A 262 1.05 -21.10 3.25
CA THR A 262 2.28 -21.90 3.39
C THR A 262 2.12 -23.37 3.02
N ALA A 263 0.93 -23.80 2.63
CA ALA A 263 0.67 -25.18 2.19
C ALA A 263 1.18 -25.43 0.75
N LEU A 264 1.32 -26.71 0.38
CA LEU A 264 1.58 -27.15 -0.99
C LEU A 264 0.26 -27.32 -1.75
N GLY A 265 0.19 -26.84 -2.99
CA GLY A 265 -0.97 -26.94 -3.87
C GLY A 265 -1.48 -25.58 -4.36
N ASP A 266 -2.53 -25.58 -5.18
CA ASP A 266 -3.20 -24.35 -5.61
C ASP A 266 -4.09 -23.83 -4.48
N LEU A 267 -3.68 -22.71 -3.87
CA LEU A 267 -4.38 -22.06 -2.76
C LEU A 267 -5.16 -20.83 -3.21
N THR A 268 -5.20 -20.56 -4.52
CA THR A 268 -5.98 -19.44 -5.09
C THR A 268 -7.47 -19.57 -4.79
N GLN A 269 -7.98 -20.80 -4.67
CA GLN A 269 -9.37 -21.04 -4.27
C GLN A 269 -9.65 -20.55 -2.85
N ILE A 270 -8.72 -20.72 -1.91
CA ILE A 270 -8.88 -20.25 -0.53
C ILE A 270 -8.83 -18.72 -0.48
N ALA A 271 -7.88 -18.12 -1.22
CA ALA A 271 -7.80 -16.68 -1.38
C ALA A 271 -9.13 -16.10 -1.92
N ARG A 272 -9.69 -16.71 -2.98
CA ARG A 272 -10.97 -16.31 -3.59
C ARG A 272 -12.19 -16.52 -2.68
N GLN A 273 -12.16 -17.55 -1.83
CA GLN A 273 -13.25 -17.82 -0.87
C GLN A 273 -13.23 -16.88 0.33
N THR A 274 -12.10 -16.22 0.58
CA THR A 274 -11.94 -15.33 1.73
C THR A 274 -12.74 -14.05 1.51
N ALA A 275 -13.64 -13.75 2.46
CA ALA A 275 -14.39 -12.50 2.48
C ALA A 275 -13.83 -11.52 3.52
N SER A 276 -13.32 -12.04 4.64
CA SER A 276 -12.76 -11.21 5.69
C SER A 276 -11.64 -11.89 6.48
N LEU A 277 -10.87 -11.06 7.18
CA LEU A 277 -9.80 -11.45 8.07
C LEU A 277 -9.94 -10.65 9.37
N GLN A 278 -10.04 -11.33 10.51
CA GLN A 278 -9.94 -10.69 11.82
C GLN A 278 -8.51 -10.80 12.34
N ALA A 279 -7.95 -9.71 12.85
CA ALA A 279 -6.63 -9.71 13.46
C ALA A 279 -6.54 -8.71 14.60
N THR A 280 -5.60 -8.95 15.52
CA THR A 280 -5.24 -8.01 16.57
C THR A 280 -4.26 -6.99 15.99
N VAL A 281 -4.60 -5.70 16.07
CA VAL A 281 -3.74 -4.61 15.62
C VAL A 281 -3.31 -3.79 16.82
N ALA A 282 -2.00 -3.76 17.07
CA ALA A 282 -1.38 -3.06 18.18
C ALA A 282 -0.48 -1.92 17.68
N TRP A 283 -0.66 -0.74 18.25
CA TRP A 283 0.09 0.46 17.89
C TRP A 283 1.09 0.84 18.99
N TYR A 284 2.34 1.01 18.58
CA TYR A 284 3.48 1.39 19.42
C TYR A 284 3.96 2.77 18.96
N PRO A 285 3.65 3.86 19.70
CA PRO A 285 4.02 5.20 19.30
C PRO A 285 5.54 5.37 19.21
N ASP A 286 5.97 6.32 18.39
CA ASP A 286 7.39 6.68 18.28
C ASP A 286 7.84 7.55 19.46
N GLU A 287 8.84 7.06 20.18
CA GLU A 287 9.61 7.79 21.17
C GLU A 287 10.88 8.32 20.50
N SER A 288 11.19 9.60 20.68
CA SER A 288 12.45 10.14 20.18
C SER A 288 13.05 11.12 21.14
N PHE A 289 14.37 11.16 21.14
CA PHE A 289 15.12 12.07 21.98
C PHE A 289 16.47 12.38 21.34
N ILE A 290 16.98 13.56 21.65
CA ILE A 290 18.29 14.00 21.20
C ILE A 290 19.30 13.71 22.31
N ILE A 291 20.43 13.13 21.93
CA ILE A 291 21.59 12.94 22.81
C ILE A 291 22.69 13.86 22.31
N ARG A 292 23.13 14.78 23.15
CA ARG A 292 24.32 15.59 22.90
C ARG A 292 25.55 14.91 23.48
N LEU A 293 26.51 14.58 22.63
CA LEU A 293 27.85 14.13 23.00
C LEU A 293 28.80 15.31 22.89
N THR A 294 29.50 15.63 23.97
CA THR A 294 30.55 16.65 23.98
C THR A 294 31.89 15.95 24.15
N PRO A 295 32.73 15.87 23.10
CA PRO A 295 34.05 15.26 23.19
C PRO A 295 34.92 15.94 24.25
N ASP A 296 35.71 15.14 24.96
CA ASP A 296 36.68 15.63 25.93
C ASP A 296 37.95 16.17 25.26
N LYS A 297 39.00 16.46 26.06
CA LYS A 297 40.29 16.93 25.54
C LYS A 297 41.00 15.93 24.62
N HIS A 298 40.63 14.65 24.66
CA HIS A 298 41.12 13.59 23.78
C HIS A 298 40.17 13.31 22.61
N GLN A 299 39.16 14.18 22.41
CA GLN A 299 38.11 14.03 21.41
C GLN A 299 37.26 12.76 21.59
N GLN A 300 37.13 12.28 22.84
CA GLN A 300 36.34 11.11 23.18
C GLN A 300 35.05 11.51 23.90
N ALA A 301 33.96 10.81 23.62
CA ALA A 301 32.70 10.94 24.35
C ALA A 301 32.07 9.58 24.59
N HIS A 302 31.49 9.41 25.78
CA HIS A 302 30.77 8.20 26.17
C HIS A 302 29.40 8.58 26.72
N TYR A 303 28.38 7.81 26.37
CA TYR A 303 27.03 7.98 26.89
C TYR A 303 26.39 6.64 27.21
N GLN A 304 25.91 6.48 28.44
CA GLN A 304 25.25 5.25 28.89
C GLN A 304 24.03 5.58 29.76
N LYS A 305 22.94 6.03 29.13
CA LYS A 305 21.65 6.34 29.76
C LYS A 305 20.51 6.01 28.79
N LYS A 306 19.25 6.01 29.25
CA LYS A 306 18.05 5.75 28.41
C LYS A 306 18.09 4.42 27.63
N GLY A 307 18.82 3.42 28.14
CA GLY A 307 18.96 2.12 27.50
C GLY A 307 19.78 2.13 26.20
N VAL A 308 20.61 3.16 25.99
CA VAL A 308 21.58 3.21 24.90
C VAL A 308 23.00 3.35 25.45
N ASN A 309 23.96 2.76 24.75
CA ASN A 309 25.37 2.83 25.04
C ASN A 309 26.11 3.33 23.79
N ILE A 310 26.80 4.46 23.91
CA ILE A 310 27.39 5.16 22.78
C ILE A 310 28.83 5.51 23.10
N HIS A 311 29.71 5.20 22.15
CA HIS A 311 31.13 5.52 22.21
C HIS A 311 31.48 6.32 20.96
N PHE A 312 32.09 7.47 21.15
CA PHE A 312 32.59 8.34 20.08
C PHE A 312 34.06 8.66 20.35
N GLY A 313 34.90 8.60 19.32
CA GLY A 313 36.31 8.95 19.45
C GLY A 313 37.04 8.99 18.11
N PRO A 314 38.28 9.50 18.08
CA PRO A 314 39.12 9.44 16.89
C PRO A 314 39.38 7.99 16.47
N SER A 315 39.44 7.74 15.16
CA SER A 315 39.85 6.46 14.58
C SER A 315 41.36 6.42 14.30
N GLU A 316 41.85 5.35 13.68
CA GLU A 316 43.24 5.25 13.23
C GLU A 316 43.53 6.18 12.02
N ASP A 317 42.50 6.52 11.24
CA ASP A 317 42.62 7.43 10.09
C ASP A 317 42.52 8.89 10.56
N ALA A 318 43.38 9.75 10.00
CA ALA A 318 43.33 11.19 10.23
C ALA A 318 41.97 11.78 9.79
N ASP A 319 41.44 12.72 10.57
CA ASP A 319 40.16 13.42 10.33
C ASP A 319 38.93 12.49 10.29
N VAL A 320 39.08 11.26 10.79
CA VAL A 320 38.01 10.26 10.89
C VAL A 320 37.75 9.90 12.35
N TYR A 321 36.48 9.91 12.72
CA TYR A 321 35.99 9.54 14.04
C TYR A 321 35.11 8.31 13.94
N GLU A 322 35.14 7.46 14.96
CA GLU A 322 34.31 6.29 15.08
C GLU A 322 33.19 6.52 16.10
N LEU A 323 31.96 6.21 15.69
CA LEU A 323 30.77 6.20 16.52
C LEU A 323 30.22 4.77 16.59
N THR A 324 30.30 4.16 17.78
CA THR A 324 29.61 2.91 18.08
C THR A 324 28.35 3.22 18.88
N PHE A 325 27.20 2.74 18.39
CA PHE A 325 25.90 2.87 19.02
C PHE A 325 25.36 1.48 19.34
N GLU A 326 24.92 1.25 20.58
CA GLU A 326 24.21 0.06 21.01
C GLU A 326 22.90 0.48 21.68
N GLY A 327 21.77 -0.10 21.26
CA GLY A 327 20.44 0.28 21.73
C GLY A 327 19.45 -0.88 21.71
N LYS A 328 18.18 -0.60 21.36
CA LYS A 328 17.16 -1.62 21.05
C LYS A 328 17.11 -1.89 19.55
N ALA A 329 16.55 -3.03 19.17
CA ALA A 329 16.35 -3.44 17.78
C ALA A 329 15.53 -2.45 16.92
N THR A 330 14.67 -1.65 17.55
CA THR A 330 13.85 -0.61 16.89
C THR A 330 14.53 0.74 16.83
N ASP A 331 15.72 0.90 17.43
CA ASP A 331 16.40 2.18 17.44
C ASP A 331 16.96 2.51 16.05
N ARG A 332 16.74 3.75 15.65
CA ARG A 332 17.32 4.39 14.47
C ARG A 332 18.06 5.63 14.94
N VAL A 333 19.30 5.78 14.49
CA VAL A 333 20.18 6.87 14.90
C VAL A 333 20.53 7.73 13.68
N SER A 334 20.47 9.05 13.85
CA SER A 334 20.89 10.02 12.84
C SER A 334 21.84 11.03 13.48
N PRO A 335 23.13 11.07 13.08
CA PRO A 335 24.08 12.02 13.61
C PRO A 335 23.95 13.40 12.97
N ARG A 336 24.28 14.43 13.74
CA ARG A 336 24.48 15.82 13.34
C ARG A 336 25.71 16.38 14.04
N LEU A 337 26.60 17.02 13.29
CA LEU A 337 27.76 17.70 13.86
C LEU A 337 27.42 19.13 14.26
N ALA A 338 28.20 19.68 15.18
CA ALA A 338 28.04 21.03 15.69
C ALA A 338 27.88 22.08 14.59
N ASP A 339 26.93 23.00 14.80
CA ASP A 339 26.71 24.20 13.99
C ASP A 339 26.46 23.91 12.51
N GLY A 340 25.83 22.78 12.21
CA GLY A 340 25.47 22.42 10.86
C GLY A 340 26.63 21.86 10.01
N GLN A 341 27.76 21.57 10.65
CA GLN A 341 29.01 21.18 9.97
C GLN A 341 28.79 19.99 9.03
N PRO A 342 29.23 20.10 7.75
CA PRO A 342 29.16 18.99 6.82
C PRO A 342 30.13 17.88 7.23
N PHE A 343 29.73 16.65 6.93
CA PHE A 343 30.56 15.47 7.19
C PHE A 343 30.21 14.36 6.21
N ASP A 344 31.16 13.45 6.01
CA ASP A 344 30.88 12.20 5.34
C ASP A 344 30.64 11.11 6.37
N ILE A 345 29.68 10.24 6.10
CA ILE A 345 29.43 9.05 6.91
C ILE A 345 29.75 7.78 6.12
N GLN A 346 30.20 6.76 6.84
CA GLN A 346 30.42 5.43 6.29
C GLN A 346 30.02 4.37 7.33
N PHE A 347 29.10 3.47 6.97
CA PHE A 347 28.67 2.40 7.86
C PHE A 347 29.63 1.20 7.80
N ARG A 348 29.93 0.61 8.95
CA ARG A 348 30.80 -0.57 9.11
C ARG A 348 30.03 -1.73 9.75
N ALA A 349 30.44 -2.94 9.39
CA ALA A 349 29.92 -4.15 9.99
C ALA A 349 30.25 -4.24 11.48
N TYR A 350 29.29 -4.74 12.25
CA TYR A 350 29.48 -5.12 13.65
C TYR A 350 28.95 -6.55 13.87
N PRO A 351 29.80 -7.51 14.29
CA PRO A 351 31.24 -7.40 14.53
C PRO A 351 32.05 -7.19 13.25
N ALA A 352 33.34 -6.88 13.40
CA ALA A 352 34.26 -6.70 12.27
C ALA A 352 34.24 -7.91 11.31
N ALA A 353 34.42 -7.63 10.02
CA ALA A 353 34.42 -8.61 8.95
C ALA A 353 35.84 -8.89 8.44
N PRO A 354 36.10 -10.10 7.91
CA PRO A 354 37.33 -10.36 7.17
C PRO A 354 37.52 -9.31 6.06
N GLN A 355 38.74 -8.82 5.90
CA GLN A 355 39.07 -7.76 4.94
C GLN A 355 38.77 -8.11 3.48
N TRP A 356 38.67 -9.41 3.15
CA TRP A 356 38.36 -9.89 1.81
C TRP A 356 36.87 -9.81 1.45
N LEU A 357 35.99 -9.59 2.43
CA LEU A 357 34.59 -9.33 2.18
C LEU A 357 34.41 -7.91 1.64
N THR A 358 33.52 -7.77 0.67
CA THR A 358 33.08 -6.45 0.22
C THR A 358 32.31 -5.75 1.35
N ALA A 359 32.08 -4.45 1.16
CA ALA A 359 31.28 -3.63 2.06
C ALA A 359 29.89 -4.18 2.36
N GLU A 360 29.21 -4.58 1.28
CA GLU A 360 27.84 -5.06 1.28
C GLU A 360 27.76 -6.39 2.04
N GLU A 361 28.67 -7.31 1.72
CA GLU A 361 28.80 -8.62 2.37
C GLU A 361 29.18 -8.49 3.85
N SER A 362 30.01 -7.51 4.18
CA SER A 362 30.37 -7.24 5.56
C SER A 362 29.17 -6.73 6.35
N LEU A 363 28.44 -5.74 5.82
CA LEU A 363 27.30 -5.15 6.52
C LEU A 363 26.18 -6.15 6.73
N VAL A 364 25.81 -6.95 5.72
CA VAL A 364 24.68 -7.87 5.84
C VAL A 364 24.84 -8.90 6.97
N ARG A 365 26.07 -9.18 7.42
CA ARG A 365 26.37 -10.04 8.59
C ARG A 365 25.75 -9.53 9.89
N TYR A 366 25.47 -8.23 10.07
CA TYR A 366 24.84 -7.74 11.31
C TYR A 366 23.51 -8.46 11.58
N ARG A 367 22.81 -8.94 10.53
CA ARG A 367 21.50 -9.60 10.62
C ARG A 367 21.50 -10.88 11.47
N ALA A 368 22.63 -11.55 11.61
CA ALA A 368 22.82 -12.74 12.45
C ALA A 368 23.90 -12.52 13.53
N SER A 369 24.21 -11.26 13.86
CA SER A 369 25.19 -10.93 14.88
C SER A 369 24.60 -11.05 16.31
N PRO A 370 25.45 -11.10 17.35
CA PRO A 370 24.99 -11.10 18.75
C PRO A 370 24.32 -9.80 19.21
N ARG A 371 24.44 -8.73 18.40
CA ARG A 371 23.90 -7.39 18.62
C ARG A 371 23.52 -6.76 17.26
N PRO A 372 22.46 -7.22 16.58
CA PRO A 372 22.05 -6.69 15.28
C PRO A 372 21.67 -5.20 15.32
N GLU A 373 21.34 -4.69 16.51
CA GLU A 373 21.06 -3.30 16.82
C GLU A 373 22.31 -2.43 17.04
N ALA A 374 23.49 -3.05 17.14
CA ALA A 374 24.73 -2.30 17.27
C ALA A 374 25.15 -1.77 15.90
N HIS A 375 25.41 -0.47 15.85
CA HIS A 375 25.84 0.23 14.64
C HIS A 375 27.25 0.78 14.85
N ARG A 376 28.11 0.56 13.86
CA ARG A 376 29.43 1.19 13.77
C ARG A 376 29.44 2.14 12.59
N MET A 377 29.69 3.41 12.86
CA MET A 377 29.71 4.48 11.86
C MET A 377 31.07 5.18 11.92
N LEU A 378 31.67 5.43 10.77
CA LEU A 378 32.81 6.33 10.64
C LEU A 378 32.29 7.68 10.15
N ILE A 379 32.80 8.74 10.74
CA ILE A 379 32.45 10.14 10.45
C ILE A 379 33.74 10.84 10.04
N ARG A 380 33.81 11.31 8.79
CA ARG A 380 34.94 12.08 8.29
C ARG A 380 34.57 13.55 8.19
N THR A 381 35.44 14.42 8.70
CA THR A 381 35.17 15.85 8.69
C THR A 381 36.44 16.69 8.87
N ASP A 382 36.48 17.87 8.25
CA ASP A 382 37.69 18.70 8.15
C ASP A 382 38.13 19.35 9.48
N ARG A 383 37.25 19.36 10.49
CA ARG A 383 37.54 19.93 11.81
C ARG A 383 36.91 19.09 12.91
N ALA A 384 37.60 18.96 14.03
CA ALA A 384 37.06 18.25 15.20
C ALA A 384 35.71 18.86 15.64
N PRO A 385 34.66 18.04 15.81
CA PRO A 385 33.34 18.55 16.18
C PRO A 385 33.33 18.97 17.66
N ALA A 386 32.82 20.18 17.95
CA ALA A 386 32.66 20.66 19.32
C ALA A 386 31.61 19.85 20.11
N TYR A 387 30.60 19.35 19.41
CA TYR A 387 29.62 18.39 19.92
C TYR A 387 29.01 17.61 18.76
N ILE A 388 28.36 16.49 19.09
CA ILE A 388 27.57 15.68 18.16
C ILE A 388 26.20 15.48 18.77
N ASP A 389 25.17 15.84 18.02
CA ASP A 389 23.79 15.54 18.39
C ASP A 389 23.34 14.28 17.65
N LEU A 390 22.88 13.28 18.42
CA LEU A 390 22.33 12.05 17.91
C LEU A 390 20.82 12.10 18.11
N VAL A 391 20.09 12.16 16.99
CA VAL A 391 18.63 11.98 17.01
C VAL A 391 18.38 10.48 17.09
N VAL A 392 17.96 10.01 18.26
CA VAL A 392 17.56 8.61 18.47
C VAL A 392 16.05 8.52 18.35
N SER A 393 15.64 7.60 17.49
CA SER A 393 14.25 7.36 17.13
C SER A 393 13.93 5.91 17.38
N ARG A 394 12.90 5.62 18.20
CA ARG A 394 12.52 4.25 18.56
C ARG A 394 11.01 4.13 18.68
N SER A 395 10.52 2.91 18.63
CA SER A 395 9.14 2.62 19.03
C SER A 395 9.06 2.33 20.53
N ALA A 396 7.93 2.67 21.14
CA ALA A 396 7.62 2.31 22.51
C ALA A 396 7.66 0.78 22.71
N ASP A 397 7.99 0.32 23.92
CA ASP A 397 8.00 -1.12 24.24
C ASP A 397 6.60 -1.68 24.47
N VAL A 398 5.67 -0.81 24.87
CA VAL A 398 4.28 -1.14 25.20
C VAL A 398 3.38 -0.51 24.16
N ALA A 399 2.38 -1.27 23.71
CA ALA A 399 1.37 -0.74 22.81
C ALA A 399 0.55 0.33 23.54
N ALA A 400 0.40 1.51 22.94
CA ALA A 400 -0.49 2.54 23.45
C ALA A 400 -1.96 2.15 23.29
N SER A 401 -2.26 1.35 22.26
CA SER A 401 -3.60 0.81 22.02
C SER A 401 -3.49 -0.50 21.25
N SER A 402 -4.45 -1.39 21.50
CA SER A 402 -4.64 -2.63 20.75
C SER A 402 -6.13 -2.85 20.51
N ARG A 403 -6.50 -3.10 19.26
CA ARG A 403 -7.89 -3.32 18.84
C ARG A 403 -7.96 -4.55 17.94
N GLN A 404 -9.05 -5.31 18.05
CA GLN A 404 -9.38 -6.31 17.06
C GLN A 404 -10.02 -5.60 15.86
N LEU A 405 -9.44 -5.77 14.68
CA LEU A 405 -9.95 -5.19 13.43
C LEU A 405 -10.37 -6.31 12.48
N THR A 406 -11.37 -6.01 11.64
CA THR A 406 -11.82 -6.89 10.56
C THR A 406 -11.46 -6.26 9.22
N PHE A 407 -10.49 -6.84 8.55
CA PHE A 407 -10.12 -6.52 7.17
C PHE A 407 -11.11 -7.21 6.25
N ARG A 408 -11.68 -6.50 5.28
CA ARG A 408 -12.71 -7.03 4.38
C ARG A 408 -12.34 -6.81 2.92
N THR A 409 -12.72 -7.77 2.07
CA THR A 409 -12.64 -7.59 0.61
C THR A 409 -13.61 -6.50 0.16
N ALA A 410 -13.41 -5.95 -1.05
CA ALA A 410 -14.33 -4.97 -1.63
C ALA A 410 -15.76 -5.52 -1.70
N ASP A 411 -15.90 -6.77 -2.14
CA ASP A 411 -17.17 -7.50 -2.15
C ASP A 411 -17.80 -7.62 -0.74
N ALA A 412 -17.04 -8.09 0.25
CA ALA A 412 -17.55 -8.24 1.61
C ALA A 412 -17.93 -6.90 2.26
N ARG A 413 -17.19 -5.82 1.99
CA ARG A 413 -17.54 -4.46 2.44
C ARG A 413 -18.86 -3.99 1.83
N ARG A 414 -19.07 -4.27 0.55
CA ARG A 414 -20.27 -3.87 -0.19
C ARG A 414 -21.51 -4.60 0.30
N MET A 415 -21.38 -5.87 0.69
CA MET A 415 -22.50 -6.68 1.17
C MET A 415 -22.87 -6.40 2.65
N ASP A 416 -21.96 -5.83 3.44
CA ASP A 416 -22.16 -5.58 4.88
C ASP A 416 -22.97 -4.28 5.16
N PRO A 417 -24.18 -4.37 5.75
CA PRO A 417 -25.02 -3.19 6.05
C PRO A 417 -24.35 -2.19 6.99
N ALA A 418 -23.48 -2.66 7.90
CA ALA A 418 -22.87 -1.83 8.92
C ALA A 418 -21.68 -1.00 8.39
N VAL A 419 -21.21 -1.29 7.17
CA VAL A 419 -20.09 -0.60 6.56
C VAL A 419 -20.60 0.59 5.76
N LYS A 420 -20.13 1.80 6.14
CA LYS A 420 -20.40 3.01 5.38
C LYS A 420 -19.84 2.88 3.94
N PRO A 421 -20.69 3.07 2.91
CA PRO A 421 -20.27 2.97 1.52
C PRO A 421 -19.47 4.20 1.07
N GLU A 422 -18.65 4.01 0.04
CA GLU A 422 -17.97 5.10 -0.65
C GLU A 422 -18.97 5.93 -1.44
N VAL A 423 -18.72 7.24 -1.52
CA VAL A 423 -19.66 8.18 -2.10
C VAL A 423 -19.58 8.14 -3.62
N GLN A 424 -20.71 7.84 -4.26
CA GLN A 424 -20.88 7.90 -5.70
C GLN A 424 -22.13 8.71 -6.04
N TYR A 425 -21.96 9.73 -6.88
CA TYR A 425 -23.07 10.55 -7.35
C TYR A 425 -23.72 9.90 -8.56
N LEU A 426 -25.04 10.06 -8.67
CA LEU A 426 -25.81 9.57 -9.82
C LEU A 426 -25.43 10.33 -11.10
N TYR A 427 -25.22 11.65 -10.97
CA TYR A 427 -24.86 12.55 -12.06
C TYR A 427 -23.41 13.01 -11.96
N GLU A 428 -22.78 13.25 -13.11
CA GLU A 428 -21.39 13.74 -13.15
C GLU A 428 -21.29 15.22 -12.75
N GLY A 429 -20.42 15.54 -11.80
CA GLY A 429 -20.16 16.92 -11.37
C GLY A 429 -21.39 17.66 -10.84
N THR A 430 -21.72 18.80 -11.44
CA THR A 430 -22.87 19.65 -11.05
C THR A 430 -24.06 19.51 -12.00
N ARG A 431 -24.08 18.49 -12.87
CA ARG A 431 -25.07 18.34 -13.96
C ARG A 431 -26.44 17.80 -13.49
N GLN A 432 -26.85 18.11 -12.26
CA GLN A 432 -28.12 17.63 -11.73
C GLN A 432 -29.29 18.37 -12.40
N PRO A 433 -30.42 17.69 -12.68
CA PRO A 433 -31.56 18.31 -13.32
C PRO A 433 -32.14 19.41 -12.42
N ALA A 434 -32.34 20.60 -12.99
CA ALA A 434 -32.91 21.74 -12.27
C ALA A 434 -34.44 21.60 -12.17
N PRO A 435 -35.07 22.03 -11.06
CA PRO A 435 -36.52 22.12 -11.00
C PRO A 435 -37.03 23.17 -12.00
N LEU A 436 -38.24 23.00 -12.51
CA LEU A 436 -38.78 23.79 -13.63
C LEU A 436 -38.74 25.31 -13.40
N HIS A 437 -38.96 25.76 -12.15
CA HIS A 437 -38.90 27.18 -11.79
C HIS A 437 -37.47 27.77 -11.86
N ALA A 438 -36.44 26.95 -11.66
CA ALA A 438 -35.03 27.34 -11.70
C ALA A 438 -34.34 26.94 -13.03
N LEU A 439 -35.07 26.31 -13.95
CA LEU A 439 -34.57 25.90 -15.25
C LEU A 439 -33.96 27.08 -16.01
N LYS A 440 -32.80 26.85 -16.64
CA LYS A 440 -32.11 27.79 -17.53
C LYS A 440 -31.52 27.02 -18.72
N PRO A 441 -31.54 27.59 -19.94
CA PRO A 441 -30.86 27.00 -21.07
C PRO A 441 -29.34 26.93 -20.85
N THR A 442 -28.73 25.83 -21.26
CA THR A 442 -27.29 25.59 -21.21
C THR A 442 -26.74 25.25 -22.60
N GLY A 443 -25.40 25.19 -22.74
CA GLY A 443 -24.72 24.89 -24.01
C GLY A 443 -24.63 26.07 -24.99
N LEU A 444 -25.12 27.25 -24.60
CA LEU A 444 -25.20 28.44 -25.45
C LEU A 444 -23.83 28.88 -25.99
N ASP A 445 -22.77 28.77 -25.18
CA ASP A 445 -21.40 29.09 -25.56
C ASP A 445 -20.87 28.22 -26.70
N ARG A 446 -21.39 27.00 -26.84
CA ARG A 446 -21.03 26.06 -27.90
C ARG A 446 -21.98 26.13 -29.09
N GLY A 447 -23.03 26.94 -29.03
CA GLY A 447 -24.08 26.98 -30.05
C GLY A 447 -25.17 25.92 -29.86
N GLN A 448 -25.31 25.35 -28.68
CA GLN A 448 -26.39 24.41 -28.35
C GLN A 448 -27.45 25.10 -27.50
N VAL A 449 -28.69 24.63 -27.57
CA VAL A 449 -29.75 25.02 -26.63
C VAL A 449 -30.26 23.77 -25.95
N LEU A 450 -29.86 23.59 -24.70
CA LEU A 450 -30.19 22.42 -23.88
C LEU A 450 -31.04 22.85 -22.68
N LEU A 451 -32.14 22.13 -22.44
CA LEU A 451 -32.99 22.29 -21.26
C LEU A 451 -32.95 20.99 -20.44
N SER A 452 -32.04 20.91 -19.46
CA SER A 452 -31.90 19.75 -18.57
C SER A 452 -32.97 19.74 -17.48
N MET A 453 -33.82 18.72 -17.45
CA MET A 453 -34.95 18.63 -16.52
C MET A 453 -35.17 17.18 -16.04
N LEU A 454 -36.14 16.99 -15.15
CA LEU A 454 -36.50 15.66 -14.66
C LEU A 454 -37.12 14.82 -15.80
N GLN A 455 -36.89 13.51 -15.79
CA GLN A 455 -37.46 12.60 -16.80
C GLN A 455 -38.99 12.73 -16.89
N ALA A 456 -39.68 12.68 -15.75
CA ALA A 456 -41.13 12.88 -15.66
C ALA A 456 -41.58 14.24 -16.22
N GLN A 457 -40.70 15.26 -16.17
CA GLN A 457 -41.00 16.59 -16.67
C GLN A 457 -40.86 16.68 -18.20
N ILE A 458 -39.94 15.91 -18.82
CA ILE A 458 -39.77 15.87 -20.28
C ILE A 458 -41.03 15.37 -20.97
N GLU A 459 -41.68 14.35 -20.41
CA GLU A 459 -42.90 13.78 -20.98
C GLU A 459 -44.09 14.74 -20.88
N ALA A 460 -44.08 15.64 -19.89
CA ALA A 460 -45.14 16.61 -19.67
C ALA A 460 -44.90 17.96 -20.37
N CYS A 461 -43.70 18.21 -20.89
CA CYS A 461 -43.29 19.49 -21.49
C CYS A 461 -43.06 19.41 -22.99
N THR A 462 -43.42 20.50 -23.67
CA THR A 462 -43.05 20.78 -25.06
C THR A 462 -42.30 22.10 -25.13
N ALA A 463 -41.20 22.13 -25.89
CA ALA A 463 -40.43 23.33 -26.13
C ALA A 463 -40.44 23.71 -27.61
N SER A 464 -40.51 25.00 -27.91
CA SER A 464 -40.50 25.53 -29.28
C SER A 464 -39.81 26.89 -29.33
N LEU A 465 -39.40 27.31 -30.53
CA LEU A 465 -38.98 28.69 -30.76
C LEU A 465 -40.21 29.55 -31.03
N THR A 466 -40.35 30.70 -30.37
CA THR A 466 -41.48 31.63 -30.56
C THR A 466 -41.63 32.02 -32.03
N SER A 467 -40.51 32.25 -32.69
CA SER A 467 -40.43 32.39 -34.15
C SER A 467 -39.74 31.14 -34.69
N SER A 468 -40.48 30.37 -35.50
CA SER A 468 -39.91 29.21 -36.20
C SER A 468 -38.65 29.60 -36.95
N ALA A 469 -37.63 28.76 -36.85
CA ALA A 469 -36.38 28.92 -37.55
C ALA A 469 -36.04 27.64 -38.31
N GLU A 470 -35.25 27.79 -39.36
CA GLU A 470 -34.76 26.68 -40.19
C GLU A 470 -33.24 26.83 -40.35
N GLU A 471 -32.56 25.71 -40.45
CA GLU A 471 -31.15 25.63 -40.80
C GLU A 471 -31.02 24.83 -42.09
N ALA A 472 -30.46 25.44 -43.14
CA ALA A 472 -30.35 24.82 -44.46
C ALA A 472 -31.68 24.26 -45.02
N GLY A 473 -32.80 24.94 -44.75
CA GLY A 473 -34.14 24.55 -45.19
C GLY A 473 -34.77 23.41 -44.39
N THR A 474 -34.19 23.03 -43.24
CA THR A 474 -34.75 22.04 -42.31
C THR A 474 -35.25 22.74 -41.05
N PRO A 475 -36.50 22.52 -40.61
CA PRO A 475 -37.05 23.10 -39.39
C PRO A 475 -36.24 22.76 -38.14
N LEU A 476 -36.15 23.71 -37.21
CA LEU A 476 -35.56 23.49 -35.89
C LEU A 476 -36.65 23.10 -34.88
N ILE A 477 -36.46 21.97 -34.21
CA ILE A 477 -37.36 21.41 -33.20
C ILE A 477 -36.62 21.10 -31.91
N PHE A 478 -37.34 21.00 -30.80
CA PHE A 478 -36.79 20.40 -29.58
C PHE A 478 -37.10 18.91 -29.54
N ALA A 479 -36.08 18.09 -29.35
CA ALA A 479 -36.23 16.66 -29.15
C ALA A 479 -35.75 16.25 -27.74
N ALA A 480 -36.41 15.25 -27.17
CA ALA A 480 -35.98 14.64 -25.92
C ALA A 480 -34.73 13.78 -26.16
N ILE A 481 -33.67 14.06 -25.41
CA ILE A 481 -32.46 13.27 -25.35
C ILE A 481 -32.42 12.60 -24.00
N THR A 482 -32.44 11.27 -24.03
CA THR A 482 -32.33 10.39 -22.87
C THR A 482 -31.24 9.37 -23.17
N ASP A 483 -30.35 9.16 -22.20
CA ASP A 483 -29.32 8.14 -22.28
C ASP A 483 -29.77 6.96 -21.43
N ASN A 484 -30.10 5.84 -22.07
CA ASN A 484 -30.56 4.63 -21.39
C ASN A 484 -29.40 3.76 -20.87
N ASP A 485 -28.17 4.09 -21.23
CA ASP A 485 -26.96 3.37 -20.88
C ASP A 485 -26.18 4.08 -19.75
N SER A 486 -26.57 5.29 -19.37
CA SER A 486 -25.88 6.05 -18.32
C SER A 486 -26.76 7.07 -17.62
N PHE A 487 -26.60 7.17 -16.30
CA PHE A 487 -27.16 8.28 -15.51
C PHE A 487 -26.27 9.53 -15.48
N ALA A 488 -25.07 9.49 -16.07
CA ALA A 488 -24.09 10.56 -15.93
C ALA A 488 -24.60 11.91 -16.42
N GLN A 489 -25.48 11.91 -17.43
CA GLN A 489 -26.19 13.09 -17.90
C GLN A 489 -27.67 13.03 -17.51
N PRO A 490 -28.27 14.15 -17.10
CA PRO A 490 -29.71 14.24 -16.93
C PRO A 490 -30.40 14.18 -18.29
N ALA A 491 -31.68 13.81 -18.28
CA ALA A 491 -32.53 13.94 -19.44
C ALA A 491 -32.65 15.42 -19.86
N MET A 492 -32.74 15.69 -21.17
CA MET A 492 -32.81 17.07 -21.68
C MET A 492 -33.67 17.21 -22.93
N LEU A 493 -34.28 18.39 -23.11
CA LEU A 493 -34.78 18.83 -24.41
C LEU A 493 -33.67 19.58 -25.14
N GLN A 494 -33.30 19.13 -26.34
CA GLN A 494 -32.27 19.74 -27.16
C GLN A 494 -32.86 20.31 -28.44
N LEU A 495 -32.52 21.57 -28.75
CA LEU A 495 -32.78 22.13 -30.07
C LEU A 495 -31.93 21.41 -31.10
N GLN A 496 -32.55 20.90 -32.15
CA GLN A 496 -31.90 20.24 -33.28
C GLN A 496 -32.71 20.45 -34.56
N THR A 497 -32.13 20.12 -35.72
CA THR A 497 -32.91 20.01 -36.96
C THR A 497 -33.89 18.83 -36.85
N GLU A 498 -35.01 18.89 -37.57
CA GLU A 498 -36.05 17.84 -37.58
C GLU A 498 -35.49 16.45 -37.93
N ASP A 499 -34.47 16.39 -38.78
CA ASP A 499 -33.75 15.16 -39.15
C ASP A 499 -32.73 14.69 -38.09
N GLY A 500 -32.53 15.44 -37.01
CA GLY A 500 -31.60 15.16 -35.91
C GLY A 500 -30.11 15.35 -36.24
N VAL A 501 -29.76 15.80 -37.45
CA VAL A 501 -28.37 15.86 -37.93
C VAL A 501 -27.59 17.03 -37.32
N ARG A 502 -28.21 18.21 -37.19
CA ARG A 502 -27.55 19.42 -36.66
C ARG A 502 -28.06 19.73 -35.26
N GLN A 503 -27.10 19.93 -34.36
CA GLN A 503 -27.32 20.20 -32.94
C GLN A 503 -26.59 21.44 -32.44
N PHE A 504 -25.75 22.03 -33.30
CA PHE A 504 -24.96 23.22 -33.03
C PHE A 504 -25.35 24.27 -34.06
N PHE A 505 -25.72 25.45 -33.57
CA PHE A 505 -26.24 26.54 -34.36
C PHE A 505 -25.44 27.80 -34.10
N TYR A 506 -24.98 28.40 -35.18
CA TYR A 506 -24.22 29.63 -35.19
C TYR A 506 -24.97 30.68 -36.01
N ASP A 507 -24.77 31.95 -35.70
CA ASP A 507 -25.30 33.08 -36.48
C ASP A 507 -26.85 33.19 -36.54
N LEU A 508 -27.57 32.37 -35.76
CA LEU A 508 -29.01 32.56 -35.58
C LEU A 508 -29.33 33.81 -34.73
N GLY A 509 -28.39 34.34 -33.95
CA GLY A 509 -28.60 35.53 -33.12
C GLY A 509 -29.46 35.27 -31.88
N GLU A 510 -30.21 36.29 -31.41
CA GLU A 510 -31.14 36.15 -30.29
C GLU A 510 -32.40 35.39 -30.73
N ARG A 511 -32.81 34.41 -29.94
CA ARG A 511 -34.06 33.65 -30.09
C ARG A 511 -34.78 33.57 -28.75
N THR A 512 -36.09 33.39 -28.82
CA THR A 512 -36.92 33.11 -27.65
C THR A 512 -37.37 31.65 -27.72
N VAL A 513 -37.12 30.92 -26.64
CA VAL A 513 -37.58 29.55 -26.42
C VAL A 513 -38.79 29.61 -25.50
N ASP A 514 -39.90 29.08 -25.98
CA ASP A 514 -41.13 28.86 -25.21
C ASP A 514 -41.16 27.42 -24.72
N LEU A 515 -41.39 27.23 -23.43
CA LEU A 515 -41.55 25.94 -22.78
C LEU A 515 -42.92 25.89 -22.13
N SER A 516 -43.79 25.02 -22.65
CA SER A 516 -45.13 24.77 -22.13
C SER A 516 -45.18 23.37 -21.52
N CYS A 517 -45.58 23.28 -20.26
CA CYS A 517 -45.70 22.01 -19.54
C CYS A 517 -47.12 21.84 -19.03
N THR A 518 -47.71 20.67 -19.29
CA THR A 518 -49.09 20.33 -18.90
C THR A 518 -49.23 20.06 -17.40
N SER A 519 -48.14 19.63 -16.76
CA SER A 519 -48.02 19.43 -15.32
C SER A 519 -46.63 19.80 -14.85
N SER A 520 -46.47 19.92 -13.54
CA SER A 520 -45.17 20.17 -12.90
C SER A 520 -44.81 19.04 -11.94
N ALA A 521 -43.59 18.56 -12.06
CA ALA A 521 -43.03 17.56 -11.17
C ALA A 521 -42.13 18.26 -10.13
N MET A 522 -42.40 18.01 -8.85
CA MET A 522 -41.60 18.56 -7.75
C MET A 522 -41.20 17.48 -6.78
N TRP A 523 -39.96 17.53 -6.33
CA TRP A 523 -39.47 16.67 -5.26
C TRP A 523 -40.01 17.13 -3.92
N GLN A 524 -40.49 16.17 -3.14
CA GLN A 524 -41.01 16.40 -1.79
C GLN A 524 -40.33 15.40 -0.84
N PRO A 525 -40.09 15.76 0.43
CA PRO A 525 -39.58 14.81 1.42
C PRO A 525 -40.44 13.55 1.45
N ALA A 526 -39.82 12.39 1.31
CA ALA A 526 -40.51 11.12 1.48
C ALA A 526 -40.80 10.90 2.97
N GLU A 527 -41.94 10.30 3.30
CA GLU A 527 -42.27 9.88 4.67
C GLU A 527 -41.49 8.61 5.04
N LEU A 528 -40.16 8.72 5.09
CA LEU A 528 -39.21 7.64 5.35
C LEU A 528 -38.30 8.02 6.51
N ILE A 529 -38.11 7.10 7.45
CA ILE A 529 -37.21 7.29 8.58
C ILE A 529 -35.89 6.60 8.24
N LEU A 530 -34.83 7.38 8.07
CA LEU A 530 -33.48 6.86 7.91
C LEU A 530 -32.93 6.42 9.27
N ASP A 531 -32.29 5.26 9.32
CA ASP A 531 -31.57 4.81 10.51
C ASP A 531 -30.39 5.75 10.83
N GLU A 532 -30.17 6.06 12.11
CA GLU A 532 -29.09 6.98 12.51
C GLU A 532 -27.69 6.39 12.33
N GLN A 533 -27.54 5.07 12.47
CA GLN A 533 -26.25 4.39 12.38
C GLN A 533 -25.91 3.95 10.95
N SER A 534 -26.93 3.59 10.17
CA SER A 534 -26.80 3.14 8.77
C SER A 534 -27.84 3.80 7.86
N PRO A 535 -27.85 5.13 7.70
CA PRO A 535 -28.82 5.84 6.85
C PRO A 535 -28.73 5.46 5.37
N TRP A 536 -27.61 4.85 4.94
CA TRP A 536 -27.41 4.35 3.58
C TRP A 536 -28.14 3.03 3.29
N VAL A 537 -28.76 2.40 4.30
CA VAL A 537 -29.54 1.18 4.15
C VAL A 537 -31.02 1.56 4.15
N VAL A 538 -31.72 1.26 3.05
CA VAL A 538 -33.15 1.55 2.90
C VAL A 538 -33.90 0.24 2.69
N ALA A 539 -34.88 -0.05 3.54
CA ALA A 539 -35.71 -1.24 3.35
C ALA A 539 -36.52 -1.12 2.05
N THR A 540 -36.54 -2.19 1.25
CA THR A 540 -37.30 -2.17 -0.01
C THR A 540 -38.80 -2.00 0.23
N GLU A 541 -39.32 -2.54 1.32
CA GLU A 541 -40.74 -2.43 1.71
C GLU A 541 -41.18 -0.97 1.83
N ASP A 542 -40.32 -0.09 2.33
CA ASP A 542 -40.66 1.32 2.52
C ASP A 542 -40.86 2.08 1.19
N LEU A 543 -40.19 1.62 0.12
CA LEU A 543 -40.20 2.24 -1.20
C LEU A 543 -41.14 1.52 -2.19
N LEU A 544 -41.14 0.20 -2.17
CA LEU A 544 -41.76 -0.64 -3.19
C LEU A 544 -43.21 -1.07 -2.84
N ASN A 545 -43.66 -0.90 -1.59
CA ASN A 545 -45.03 -1.31 -1.21
C ASN A 545 -46.12 -0.45 -1.88
N LYS A 546 -45.80 0.77 -2.31
CA LYS A 546 -46.75 1.70 -2.96
C LYS A 546 -46.67 1.68 -4.48
N HIS A 547 -45.53 1.24 -5.04
CA HIS A 547 -45.23 1.31 -6.47
C HIS A 547 -44.42 0.10 -6.92
N HIS A 548 -44.80 -0.49 -8.05
CA HIS A 548 -44.01 -1.56 -8.67
C HIS A 548 -43.07 -0.95 -9.70
N PHE A 549 -41.75 -1.12 -9.48
CA PHE A 549 -40.71 -0.73 -10.42
C PHE A 549 -40.02 -1.99 -10.97
N SER A 550 -39.75 -1.99 -12.27
CA SER A 550 -39.04 -3.08 -12.96
C SER A 550 -37.55 -2.77 -13.09
N THR A 551 -37.19 -1.49 -13.20
CA THR A 551 -35.83 -1.04 -13.43
C THR A 551 -35.38 0.00 -12.41
N VAL A 552 -34.07 0.16 -12.27
CA VAL A 552 -33.45 1.22 -11.46
C VAL A 552 -33.82 2.60 -12.00
N GLY A 553 -33.90 2.78 -13.32
CA GLY A 553 -34.34 4.03 -13.94
C GLY A 553 -35.74 4.44 -13.48
N GLU A 554 -36.68 3.50 -13.44
CA GLU A 554 -38.04 3.75 -12.93
C GLU A 554 -38.03 4.13 -11.45
N LEU A 555 -37.28 3.42 -10.62
CA LEU A 555 -37.14 3.74 -9.19
C LEU A 555 -36.57 5.15 -8.99
N LEU A 556 -35.44 5.46 -9.66
CA LEU A 556 -34.74 6.74 -9.50
C LEU A 556 -35.44 7.92 -10.20
N ALA A 557 -36.40 7.65 -11.09
CA ALA A 557 -37.32 8.65 -11.59
C ALA A 557 -38.38 9.05 -10.54
N HIS A 558 -38.69 8.16 -9.59
CA HIS A 558 -39.69 8.38 -8.54
C HIS A 558 -39.09 8.80 -7.20
N TYR A 559 -37.88 8.34 -6.90
CA TYR A 559 -37.18 8.60 -5.65
C TYR A 559 -35.77 9.13 -5.92
N ARG A 560 -35.30 10.03 -5.05
CA ARG A 560 -33.89 10.42 -5.04
C ARG A 560 -33.35 10.50 -3.62
N MET A 561 -32.07 10.18 -3.48
CA MET A 561 -31.36 10.19 -2.20
C MET A 561 -30.32 11.30 -2.24
N LEU A 562 -30.37 12.22 -1.27
CA LEU A 562 -29.52 13.43 -1.27
C LEU A 562 -28.49 13.38 -0.15
N ASP A 563 -27.25 13.78 -0.46
CA ASP A 563 -26.23 14.06 0.54
C ASP A 563 -26.48 15.39 1.28
N ALA A 564 -25.69 15.68 2.32
CA ALA A 564 -25.81 16.91 3.10
C ALA A 564 -25.59 18.21 2.28
N LYS A 565 -25.06 18.12 1.05
CA LYS A 565 -24.89 19.25 0.11
C LYS A 565 -26.01 19.31 -0.93
N GLY A 566 -27.03 18.47 -0.81
CA GLY A 566 -28.15 18.38 -1.74
C GLY A 566 -27.81 17.67 -3.05
N ARG A 567 -26.73 16.88 -3.11
CA ARG A 567 -26.36 16.14 -4.32
C ARG A 567 -26.98 14.75 -4.34
N VAL A 568 -27.48 14.35 -5.51
CA VAL A 568 -28.09 13.03 -5.74
C VAL A 568 -27.05 11.91 -5.72
N LEU A 569 -27.21 11.01 -4.76
CA LEU A 569 -26.41 9.80 -4.58
C LEU A 569 -26.90 8.67 -5.51
N SER A 570 -25.98 7.82 -5.94
CA SER A 570 -26.28 6.59 -6.68
C SER A 570 -26.71 5.47 -5.73
N LEU A 571 -27.19 4.36 -6.29
CA LEU A 571 -27.31 3.08 -5.58
C LEU A 571 -26.05 2.23 -5.81
N GLN A 572 -25.76 1.34 -4.86
CA GLN A 572 -24.78 0.27 -5.05
C GLN A 572 -25.43 -0.92 -5.75
N THR A 573 -24.66 -1.58 -6.61
CA THR A 573 -25.06 -2.83 -7.26
C THR A 573 -24.70 -4.03 -6.39
N VAL A 574 -25.43 -5.14 -6.57
CA VAL A 574 -25.19 -6.44 -5.92
C VAL A 574 -23.97 -7.16 -6.49
N SER A 575 -23.45 -6.72 -7.62
CA SER A 575 -22.22 -7.25 -8.24
C SER A 575 -21.15 -6.16 -8.34
N GLU A 576 -19.92 -6.49 -7.97
CA GLU A 576 -18.79 -5.56 -8.05
C GLU A 576 -18.49 -5.16 -9.51
N GLY A 577 -18.08 -3.90 -9.71
CA GLY A 577 -17.63 -3.38 -11.02
C GLY A 577 -18.73 -3.17 -12.06
N VAL A 578 -20.00 -3.42 -11.72
CA VAL A 578 -21.13 -3.19 -12.63
C VAL A 578 -21.57 -1.74 -12.53
N ALA A 579 -21.51 -1.02 -13.65
CA ALA A 579 -22.03 0.35 -13.76
C ALA A 579 -23.56 0.35 -13.64
N LEU A 580 -24.10 1.29 -12.88
CA LEU A 580 -25.54 1.48 -12.74
C LEU A 580 -26.09 2.23 -13.96
N THR A 581 -27.09 1.65 -14.63
CA THR A 581 -27.75 2.23 -15.81
C THR A 581 -29.26 2.33 -15.59
N PRO A 582 -29.98 3.22 -16.30
CA PRO A 582 -31.44 3.28 -16.25
C PRO A 582 -32.13 1.94 -16.53
N SER A 583 -31.56 1.14 -17.43
CA SER A 583 -32.05 -0.19 -17.82
C SER A 583 -31.67 -1.32 -16.85
N THR A 584 -30.87 -1.04 -15.82
CA THR A 584 -30.48 -2.04 -14.81
C THR A 584 -31.72 -2.58 -14.11
N ALA A 585 -31.86 -3.91 -14.05
CA ALA A 585 -32.97 -4.55 -13.38
C ALA A 585 -32.91 -4.28 -11.86
N LEU A 586 -34.08 -4.12 -11.24
CA LEU A 586 -34.15 -3.72 -9.83
C LEU A 586 -33.55 -4.77 -8.88
N ASP A 587 -33.62 -6.06 -9.23
CA ASP A 587 -33.00 -7.16 -8.49
C ASP A 587 -31.47 -7.04 -8.38
N ALA A 588 -30.82 -6.38 -9.33
CA ALA A 588 -29.37 -6.14 -9.33
C ALA A 588 -28.93 -5.07 -8.32
N VAL A 589 -29.86 -4.38 -7.64
CA VAL A 589 -29.58 -3.41 -6.57
C VAL A 589 -30.26 -3.75 -5.24
N ILE A 590 -31.09 -4.79 -5.21
CA ILE A 590 -31.69 -5.32 -3.97
C ILE A 590 -30.75 -6.35 -3.37
N PHE A 591 -30.20 -6.03 -2.21
CA PHE A 591 -29.28 -6.90 -1.49
C PHE A 591 -29.99 -8.10 -0.87
N PRO A 592 -29.28 -9.19 -0.52
CA PRO A 592 -29.88 -10.41 0.02
C PRO A 592 -30.70 -10.23 1.30
N ASP A 593 -30.47 -9.15 2.05
CA ASP A 593 -31.23 -8.74 3.22
C ASP A 593 -32.51 -7.95 2.89
N ASN A 594 -32.90 -7.91 1.61
CA ASN A 594 -34.05 -7.19 1.08
C ASN A 594 -33.97 -5.66 1.30
N THR A 595 -32.77 -5.10 1.13
CA THR A 595 -32.53 -3.66 1.24
C THR A 595 -31.91 -3.08 -0.04
N LEU A 596 -32.09 -1.78 -0.24
CA LEU A 596 -31.31 -0.98 -1.18
C LEU A 596 -30.16 -0.32 -0.42
N ARG A 597 -28.98 -0.28 -1.05
CA ARG A 597 -27.80 0.41 -0.50
C ARG A 597 -27.53 1.68 -1.30
N VAL A 598 -27.54 2.82 -0.63
CA VAL A 598 -27.17 4.11 -1.21
C VAL A 598 -25.65 4.24 -1.23
N ALA A 599 -25.05 4.64 -2.36
CA ALA A 599 -23.62 4.83 -2.50
C ALA A 599 -23.16 6.17 -1.87
N GLY A 600 -23.21 6.25 -0.55
CA GLY A 600 -22.86 7.42 0.25
C GLY A 600 -23.74 7.54 1.50
N VAL A 601 -23.73 8.69 2.17
CA VAL A 601 -24.55 8.94 3.36
C VAL A 601 -25.69 9.87 2.98
N PRO A 602 -26.92 9.37 2.79
CA PRO A 602 -28.07 10.23 2.53
C PRO A 602 -28.49 10.95 3.82
N THR A 603 -28.87 12.21 3.70
CA THR A 603 -29.53 12.98 4.77
C THR A 603 -31.03 13.08 4.56
N THR A 604 -31.47 12.96 3.31
CA THR A 604 -32.88 13.08 2.92
C THR A 604 -33.17 12.14 1.76
N ILE A 605 -34.33 11.48 1.79
CA ILE A 605 -34.92 10.84 0.62
C ILE A 605 -36.13 11.67 0.21
N GLU A 606 -36.25 11.93 -1.08
CA GLU A 606 -37.36 12.65 -1.66
C GLU A 606 -38.09 11.77 -2.68
N VAL A 607 -39.40 11.98 -2.77
CA VAL A 607 -40.29 11.33 -3.74
C VAL A 607 -40.83 12.39 -4.70
N ILE A 608 -41.05 12.01 -5.95
CA ILE A 608 -41.62 12.91 -6.94
C ILE A 608 -43.13 13.05 -6.73
N GLY A 609 -43.60 14.29 -6.59
CA GLY A 609 -45.01 14.65 -6.61
C GLY A 609 -45.37 15.36 -7.91
N HIS A 610 -46.62 15.22 -8.34
CA HIS A 610 -47.16 15.89 -9.53
C HIS A 610 -48.21 16.92 -9.12
N ASP A 611 -48.13 18.11 -9.71
CA ASP A 611 -49.16 19.15 -9.65
C ASP A 611 -49.64 19.40 -11.08
N ASP A 612 -50.93 19.17 -11.36
CA ASP A 612 -51.57 19.30 -12.68
C ASP A 612 -51.74 20.76 -13.14
N LYS A 613 -51.04 21.70 -12.48
CA LYS A 613 -51.02 23.09 -12.93
C LYS A 613 -50.08 23.25 -14.12
N PRO A 614 -50.59 23.76 -15.26
CA PRO A 614 -49.73 24.04 -16.40
C PRO A 614 -48.75 25.16 -16.07
N ILE A 615 -47.53 25.03 -16.59
CA ILE A 615 -46.47 26.02 -16.43
C ILE A 615 -45.97 26.44 -17.80
N GLU A 616 -45.92 27.76 -17.99
CA GLU A 616 -45.40 28.41 -19.18
C GLU A 616 -44.13 29.18 -18.81
N ARG A 617 -43.05 28.97 -19.57
CA ARG A 617 -41.78 29.66 -19.36
C ARG A 617 -41.18 30.11 -20.68
N GLN A 618 -40.64 31.32 -20.67
CA GLN A 618 -39.90 31.86 -21.80
C GLN A 618 -38.44 32.09 -21.44
N PHE A 619 -37.55 31.78 -22.37
CA PHE A 619 -36.12 31.98 -22.24
C PHE A 619 -35.59 32.74 -23.45
N LYS A 620 -34.87 33.82 -23.20
CA LYS A 620 -34.07 34.46 -24.24
C LYS A 620 -32.71 33.78 -24.32
N VAL A 621 -32.36 33.30 -25.50
CA VAL A 621 -31.08 32.64 -25.78
C VAL A 621 -30.36 33.37 -26.89
N THR A 622 -29.06 33.59 -26.72
CA THR A 622 -28.21 34.21 -27.74
C THR A 622 -27.20 33.17 -28.20
N LEU A 623 -27.29 32.79 -29.47
CA LEU A 623 -26.39 31.83 -30.07
C LEU A 623 -25.12 32.53 -30.58
N PRO A 624 -23.94 31.88 -30.49
CA PRO A 624 -22.67 32.47 -30.83
C PRO A 624 -22.57 32.65 -32.35
N ARG A 625 -21.72 33.57 -32.77
CA ARG A 625 -21.34 33.66 -34.18
C ARG A 625 -20.32 32.60 -34.50
N LEU A 626 -20.33 32.08 -35.72
CA LEU A 626 -19.22 31.25 -36.17
C LEU A 626 -17.98 32.16 -36.15
N ALA A 627 -16.98 31.82 -35.34
CA ALA A 627 -15.73 32.57 -35.39
C ALA A 627 -15.19 32.42 -36.82
N GLU A 628 -15.09 33.54 -37.55
CA GLU A 628 -14.38 33.56 -38.82
C GLU A 628 -12.98 33.03 -38.51
N VAL A 629 -12.66 31.84 -39.05
CA VAL A 629 -11.31 31.30 -39.00
C VAL A 629 -10.45 32.25 -39.81
N GLY A 630 -9.92 33.26 -39.12
CA GLY A 630 -8.81 34.06 -39.63
C GLY A 630 -7.64 33.10 -39.78
N ALA A 631 -7.27 32.84 -41.03
CA ALA A 631 -5.98 32.27 -41.35
C ALA A 631 -4.89 33.11 -40.65
N GLN A 632 -4.25 32.53 -39.64
CA GLN A 632 -2.91 32.89 -39.19
C GLN A 632 -2.08 31.64 -39.07
#